data_AF-A0A535SH83-F1
#
_entry.id   AF-A0A535SH83-F1
#
_cell.length_a   1.000
_cell.length_b   1.000
_cell.length_c   1.000
_cell.angle_alpha   90.00
_cell.angle_beta   90.00
_cell.angle_gamma   90.00
#
_symmetry.space_group_name_H-M   'P 1'
#
loop_
_entity.id
_entity.type
_entity.pdbx_description
1 polymer ?
#
loop_
_entity_poly.entity_id
_entity_poly.type
_entity_poly.pdbx_seq_one_letter_code
_entity_poly.pdbx_strand_id
1 'polypeptide(L)'
;MSLLLLVFLVLTGCSGIGGNGGGATPTARGSPSSRGGNGLTATATASQTPVVRLGVQPCPEAVKDPAHWTAIIAPTSTSRVESVSCGNLRGTPSLQALVTVRNEDSGAILDVYVYDHITDPSPVQLFKLQSLTKGDAKISVYNTVMTAEVDPNSSINKGRPDANMTQDLFREFKWSDGAGIS
;
A
#
# COMPACT_ATOMS: atom_id res chain seq x y z
N MET A 1 -39.58 -14.05 22.82
CA MET A 1 -39.10 -15.45 22.69
C MET A 1 -38.03 -15.46 21.63
N SER A 2 -36.81 -15.79 22.04
CA SER A 2 -35.60 -15.87 21.23
C SER A 2 -35.50 -17.26 20.61
N LEU A 3 -35.13 -17.37 19.33
CA LEU A 3 -34.78 -18.63 18.67
C LEU A 3 -33.72 -18.31 17.58
N LEU A 4 -32.44 -18.30 17.96
CA LEU A 4 -31.42 -19.31 17.62
C LEU A 4 -31.29 -19.55 16.10
N LEU A 5 -30.28 -18.98 15.42
CA LEU A 5 -28.89 -19.46 15.27
C LEU A 5 -28.79 -20.84 14.60
N LEU A 6 -28.16 -20.87 13.40
CA LEU A 6 -27.02 -21.72 12.98
C LEU A 6 -27.06 -21.99 11.47
N VAL A 7 -26.25 -21.25 10.71
CA VAL A 7 -25.83 -21.66 9.36
C VAL A 7 -24.45 -22.29 9.50
N PHE A 8 -24.37 -23.59 9.25
CA PHE A 8 -23.16 -24.41 9.33
C PHE A 8 -22.22 -24.13 8.14
N LEU A 9 -20.98 -23.75 8.45
CA LEU A 9 -19.84 -23.73 7.54
C LEU A 9 -19.24 -25.14 7.46
N VAL A 10 -19.14 -25.70 6.25
CA VAL A 10 -18.43 -26.94 5.95
C VAL A 10 -17.25 -26.59 5.05
N LEU A 11 -16.01 -26.81 5.52
CA LEU A 11 -14.82 -26.94 4.69
C LEU A 11 -13.84 -27.91 5.35
N THR A 12 -13.76 -29.10 4.75
CA THR A 12 -12.79 -30.16 4.99
C THR A 12 -11.47 -29.84 4.29
N GLY A 13 -10.34 -30.01 4.99
CA GLY A 13 -9.00 -29.92 4.42
C GLY A 13 -8.05 -30.83 5.18
N CYS A 14 -7.48 -31.79 4.46
CA CYS A 14 -6.82 -32.99 4.98
C CYS A 14 -5.45 -32.72 5.62
N SER A 15 -5.23 -33.24 6.83
CA SER A 15 -3.91 -33.39 7.45
C SER A 15 -3.18 -34.61 6.86
N GLY A 16 -2.15 -34.37 6.05
CA GLY A 16 -1.21 -35.41 5.64
C GLY A 16 -0.09 -35.56 6.66
N ILE A 17 -0.23 -36.51 7.59
CA ILE A 17 0.86 -36.99 8.46
C ILE A 17 1.42 -38.25 7.79
N GLY A 18 2.56 -38.10 7.12
CA GLY A 18 3.34 -39.22 6.58
C GLY A 18 4.64 -39.36 7.35
N GLY A 19 4.75 -40.41 8.17
CA GLY A 19 5.99 -40.82 8.80
C GLY A 19 6.83 -41.70 7.88
N ASN A 20 8.16 -41.67 8.05
CA ASN A 20 8.99 -42.84 7.82
C ASN A 20 10.24 -42.77 8.71
N GLY A 21 10.51 -43.87 9.42
CA GLY A 21 11.62 -44.00 10.35
C GLY A 21 12.91 -44.53 9.71
N GLY A 22 13.88 -44.83 10.57
CA GLY A 22 15.02 -45.70 10.25
C GLY A 22 16.40 -45.04 10.38
N GLY A 23 16.96 -45.15 11.60
CA GLY A 23 18.36 -45.39 11.96
C GLY A 23 19.51 -45.04 11.01
N ALA A 24 20.49 -44.28 11.53
CA ALA A 24 21.82 -44.80 11.87
C ALA A 24 22.72 -43.68 12.43
N THR A 25 23.33 -43.95 13.57
CA THR A 25 24.48 -43.24 14.15
C THR A 25 25.67 -43.32 13.18
N PRO A 26 26.52 -42.29 13.11
CA PRO A 26 27.88 -42.51 13.60
C PRO A 26 28.42 -41.38 14.47
N THR A 27 29.05 -41.79 15.56
CA THR A 27 29.92 -41.04 16.45
C THR A 27 31.17 -40.59 15.68
N ALA A 28 31.48 -39.30 15.67
CA ALA A 28 32.85 -38.82 15.45
C ALA A 28 33.19 -37.77 16.50
N ARG A 29 33.94 -38.24 17.50
CA ARG A 29 34.57 -37.50 18.58
C ARG A 29 35.65 -36.59 17.99
N GLY A 30 35.54 -35.29 18.23
CA GLY A 30 36.59 -34.32 17.95
C GLY A 30 36.35 -33.03 18.71
N SER A 31 37.18 -32.75 19.70
CA SER A 31 37.32 -31.44 20.36
C SER A 31 38.75 -31.36 20.90
N PRO A 32 39.29 -30.17 21.19
CA PRO A 32 38.99 -28.84 20.66
C PRO A 32 40.28 -28.12 20.14
N SER A 33 40.16 -27.11 19.28
CA SER A 33 41.24 -26.11 19.14
C SER A 33 40.73 -24.79 18.56
N SER A 34 41.11 -23.72 19.24
CA SER A 34 40.75 -22.32 19.09
C SER A 34 41.37 -21.64 17.86
N ARG A 35 40.57 -20.85 17.11
CA ARG A 35 40.95 -19.51 16.62
C ARG A 35 39.76 -18.81 15.98
N GLY A 36 39.55 -17.55 16.37
CA GLY A 36 38.43 -16.72 15.93
C GLY A 36 38.42 -16.39 14.44
N GLY A 37 37.23 -16.10 13.94
CA GLY A 37 36.97 -15.52 12.64
C GLY A 37 35.48 -15.25 12.51
N ASN A 38 35.11 -13.97 12.46
CA ASN A 38 33.75 -13.50 12.15
C ASN A 38 33.35 -13.99 10.76
N GLY A 39 32.67 -15.13 10.68
CA GLY A 39 31.96 -15.58 9.50
C GLY A 39 30.52 -15.09 9.58
N LEU A 40 30.24 -13.89 9.08
CA LEU A 40 28.87 -13.50 8.73
C LEU A 40 28.36 -14.52 7.72
N THR A 41 27.43 -15.37 8.14
CA THR A 41 26.65 -16.22 7.25
C THR A 41 25.77 -15.29 6.41
N ALA A 42 26.33 -14.77 5.31
CA ALA A 42 25.55 -14.04 4.31
C ALA A 42 24.62 -15.06 3.64
N THR A 43 23.39 -15.15 4.15
CA THR A 43 22.30 -15.82 3.45
C THR A 43 22.15 -15.12 2.10
N ALA A 44 22.59 -15.78 1.04
CA ALA A 44 22.42 -15.29 -0.33
C ALA A 44 20.91 -15.12 -0.58
N THR A 45 20.45 -13.87 -0.58
CA THR A 45 19.10 -13.54 -1.01
C THR A 45 19.03 -13.87 -2.50
N ALA A 46 18.20 -14.84 -2.86
CA ALA A 46 17.92 -15.17 -4.25
C ALA A 46 17.45 -13.88 -4.96
N SER A 47 18.21 -13.45 -5.97
CA SER A 47 17.86 -12.33 -6.83
C SER A 47 16.61 -12.70 -7.62
N GLN A 48 15.43 -12.29 -7.14
CA GLN A 48 14.20 -12.43 -7.90
C GLN A 48 14.25 -11.46 -9.07
N THR A 49 13.91 -11.93 -10.28
CA THR A 49 13.68 -11.04 -11.43
C THR A 49 12.62 -10.01 -11.05
N PRO A 50 12.85 -8.70 -11.26
CA PRO A 50 11.85 -7.68 -10.98
C PRO A 50 10.61 -7.91 -11.86
N VAL A 51 9.43 -8.03 -11.25
CA VAL A 51 8.14 -8.26 -11.94
C VAL A 51 7.17 -7.16 -11.55
N VAL A 52 6.37 -6.71 -12.53
CA VAL A 52 5.22 -5.82 -12.31
C VAL A 52 4.10 -6.60 -11.65
N ARG A 53 3.70 -6.20 -10.44
CA ARG A 53 2.57 -6.80 -9.73
C ARG A 53 1.34 -5.91 -9.82
N LEU A 54 0.18 -6.53 -9.96
CA LEU A 54 -1.11 -5.85 -10.06
C LEU A 54 -1.67 -5.52 -8.66
N GLY A 55 -2.30 -4.36 -8.54
CA GLY A 55 -2.92 -3.90 -7.30
C GLY A 55 -1.94 -3.35 -6.27
N VAL A 56 -2.47 -3.08 -5.07
CA VAL A 56 -1.68 -2.61 -3.93
C VAL A 56 -0.59 -3.62 -3.59
N GLN A 57 0.63 -3.11 -3.44
CA GLN A 57 1.81 -3.85 -3.01
C GLN A 57 2.23 -3.41 -1.60
N PRO A 58 2.95 -4.27 -0.86
CA PRO A 58 3.57 -3.87 0.40
C PRO A 58 4.48 -2.66 0.20
N CYS A 59 4.22 -1.59 0.96
CA CYS A 59 5.14 -0.46 1.07
C CYS A 59 6.33 -0.85 1.97
N PRO A 60 7.54 -0.35 1.68
CA PRO A 60 8.65 -0.41 2.64
C PRO A 60 8.25 0.20 4.00
N GLU A 61 8.82 -0.31 5.09
CA GLU A 61 8.44 0.09 6.47
C GLU A 61 8.55 1.59 6.73
N ALA A 62 9.64 2.23 6.25
CA ALA A 62 9.79 3.68 6.40
C ALA A 62 8.80 4.46 5.51
N VAL A 63 8.45 3.91 4.34
CA VAL A 63 7.60 4.58 3.36
C VAL A 63 6.13 4.51 3.76
N LYS A 64 5.67 3.43 4.39
CA LYS A 64 4.27 3.33 4.84
C LYS A 64 3.93 4.27 6.00
N ASP A 65 4.94 4.83 6.68
CA ASP A 65 4.75 5.73 7.81
C ASP A 65 4.35 7.15 7.33
N PRO A 66 3.19 7.68 7.74
CA PRO A 66 2.79 9.06 7.43
C PRO A 66 3.82 10.13 7.85
N ALA A 67 4.63 9.86 8.88
CA ALA A 67 5.65 10.80 9.34
C ALA A 67 6.76 11.03 8.29
N HIS A 68 7.11 10.00 7.51
CA HIS A 68 8.07 10.11 6.40
C HIS A 68 7.61 11.15 5.37
N TRP A 69 6.31 11.13 5.04
CA TRP A 69 5.73 12.01 4.02
C TRP A 69 5.44 13.42 4.52
N THR A 70 5.24 13.60 5.82
CA THR A 70 5.03 14.93 6.40
C THR A 70 6.20 15.87 6.09
N ALA A 71 7.44 15.36 6.11
CA ALA A 71 8.62 16.16 5.78
C ALA A 71 8.75 16.48 4.27
N ILE A 72 8.24 15.60 3.41
CA ILE A 72 8.35 15.72 1.94
C ILE A 72 7.25 16.63 1.39
N ILE A 73 6.01 16.42 1.83
CA ILE A 73 4.84 17.17 1.35
C ILE A 73 4.72 18.51 2.08
N ALA A 74 5.19 18.59 3.33
CA ALA A 74 5.02 19.74 4.23
C ALA A 74 3.55 20.23 4.29
N PRO A 75 2.60 19.41 4.80
CA PRO A 75 1.20 19.81 4.95
C PRO A 75 1.06 21.08 5.81
N THR A 76 -0.02 21.84 5.59
CA THR A 76 -0.38 22.96 6.47
C THR A 76 -0.73 22.46 7.88
N SER A 77 -0.77 23.36 8.86
CA SER A 77 -1.10 23.00 10.26
C SER A 77 -2.47 22.34 10.45
N THR A 78 -3.37 22.50 9.47
CA THR A 78 -4.75 21.98 9.46
C THR A 78 -4.88 20.69 8.63
N SER A 79 -3.77 20.22 8.06
CA SER A 79 -3.73 19.08 7.17
C SER A 79 -2.73 18.04 7.66
N ARG A 80 -3.01 16.77 7.41
CA ARG A 80 -2.08 15.68 7.71
C ARG A 80 -2.09 14.62 6.64
N VAL A 81 -0.99 13.89 6.52
CA VAL A 81 -0.94 12.67 5.72
C VAL A 81 -1.91 11.67 6.35
N GLU A 82 -2.93 11.28 5.59
CA GLU A 82 -3.99 10.38 6.03
C GLU A 82 -3.61 8.93 5.76
N SER A 83 -3.14 8.64 4.55
CA SER A 83 -2.77 7.28 4.16
C SER A 83 -1.66 7.24 3.11
N VAL A 84 -0.97 6.10 3.09
CA VAL A 84 0.05 5.76 2.09
C VAL A 84 -0.26 4.36 1.56
N SER A 85 -0.22 4.18 0.24
CA SER A 85 -0.35 2.89 -0.42
C SER A 85 0.65 2.79 -1.56
N CYS A 86 1.20 1.60 -1.82
CA CYS A 86 2.21 1.41 -2.86
C CYS A 86 1.69 0.50 -3.98
N GLY A 87 2.23 0.67 -5.19
CA GLY A 87 1.89 -0.17 -6.33
C GLY A 87 2.84 0.07 -7.52
N ASN A 88 2.81 -0.83 -8.51
CA ASN A 88 3.56 -0.68 -9.75
C ASN A 88 2.79 0.16 -10.78
N LEU A 89 2.50 1.42 -10.41
CA LEU A 89 1.62 2.35 -11.14
C LEU A 89 2.18 2.76 -12.51
N ARG A 90 3.51 2.79 -12.65
CA ARG A 90 4.18 3.13 -13.92
C ARG A 90 4.26 1.96 -14.90
N GLY A 91 3.74 0.78 -14.55
CA GLY A 91 3.90 -0.42 -15.38
C GLY A 91 5.34 -0.97 -15.39
N THR A 92 6.19 -0.51 -14.47
CA THR A 92 7.55 -1.01 -14.23
C THR A 92 7.63 -1.73 -12.90
N PRO A 93 8.63 -2.62 -12.68
CA PRO A 93 8.79 -3.31 -11.39
C PRO A 93 9.10 -2.38 -10.19
N SER A 94 9.41 -1.10 -10.42
CA SER A 94 9.58 -0.11 -9.35
C SER A 94 8.24 0.23 -8.68
N LEU A 95 8.28 0.44 -7.37
CA LEU A 95 7.10 0.87 -6.59
C LEU A 95 6.93 2.39 -6.65
N GLN A 96 5.70 2.82 -6.83
CA GLN A 96 5.25 4.18 -6.60
C GLN A 96 4.39 4.23 -5.35
N ALA A 97 4.35 5.37 -4.68
CA ALA A 97 3.53 5.60 -3.50
C ALA A 97 2.40 6.57 -3.83
N LEU A 98 1.17 6.13 -3.61
CA LEU A 98 -0.02 6.97 -3.49
C LEU A 98 -0.09 7.48 -2.06
N VAL A 99 -0.04 8.80 -1.90
CA VAL A 99 -0.10 9.49 -0.61
C VAL A 99 -1.31 10.39 -0.59
N THR A 100 -2.11 10.28 0.46
CA THR A 100 -3.28 11.14 0.66
C THR A 100 -3.03 12.09 1.82
N VAL A 101 -3.45 13.35 1.65
CA VAL A 101 -3.35 14.39 2.70
C VAL A 101 -4.74 14.96 2.90
N ARG A 102 -5.24 14.89 4.13
CA ARG A 102 -6.56 15.40 4.48
C ARG A 102 -6.46 16.69 5.25
N ASN A 103 -7.22 17.69 4.82
CA ASN A 103 -7.50 18.90 5.59
C ASN A 103 -8.78 18.68 6.40
N GLU A 104 -8.66 18.76 7.73
CA GLU A 104 -9.77 18.49 8.63
C GLU A 104 -10.71 19.69 8.83
N ASP A 105 -10.17 20.90 8.73
CA ASP A 105 -10.93 22.13 8.98
C ASP A 105 -11.84 22.51 7.81
N SER A 106 -11.57 21.97 6.61
CA SER A 106 -12.25 22.34 5.37
C SER A 106 -13.37 21.37 4.95
N GLY A 107 -13.96 20.60 5.86
CA GLY A 107 -15.02 19.64 5.52
C GLY A 107 -14.49 18.37 4.85
N ALA A 108 -13.33 17.88 5.32
CA ALA A 108 -12.66 16.67 4.82
C ALA A 108 -12.24 16.78 3.34
N ILE A 109 -11.51 17.83 2.98
CA ILE A 109 -10.87 17.92 1.66
C ILE A 109 -9.69 16.97 1.59
N LEU A 110 -9.59 16.23 0.48
CA LEU A 110 -8.46 15.34 0.22
C LEU A 110 -7.57 15.90 -0.89
N ASP A 111 -6.27 15.90 -0.66
CA ASP A 111 -5.24 16.02 -1.68
C ASP A 111 -4.60 14.66 -1.92
N VAL A 112 -4.28 14.37 -3.17
CA VAL A 112 -3.75 13.10 -3.65
C VAL A 112 -2.44 13.35 -4.37
N TYR A 113 -1.40 12.61 -3.98
CA TYR A 113 -0.07 12.68 -4.57
C TYR A 113 0.39 11.29 -4.98
N VAL A 114 1.13 11.20 -6.09
CA VAL A 114 1.88 9.98 -6.42
C VAL A 114 3.34 10.30 -6.59
N TYR A 115 4.19 9.50 -5.95
CA TYR A 115 5.64 9.62 -5.97
C TYR A 115 6.32 8.39 -6.55
N ASP A 116 7.45 8.62 -7.21
CA ASP A 116 8.43 7.61 -7.61
C ASP A 116 9.72 7.76 -6.80
N HIS A 117 10.63 6.80 -6.92
CA HIS A 117 11.90 6.78 -6.15
C HIS A 117 11.62 6.95 -4.64
N ILE A 118 10.61 6.23 -4.15
CA ILE A 118 9.97 6.46 -2.84
C ILE A 118 10.86 6.18 -1.63
N THR A 119 12.02 5.55 -1.82
CA THR A 119 13.02 5.31 -0.77
C THR A 119 14.12 6.35 -0.74
N ASP A 120 14.18 7.22 -1.74
CA ASP A 120 15.20 8.26 -1.84
C ASP A 120 14.85 9.40 -0.88
N PRO A 121 15.85 10.16 -0.39
CA PRO A 121 15.61 11.30 0.49
C PRO A 121 14.79 12.42 -0.18
N SER A 122 14.69 12.42 -1.50
CA SER A 122 13.89 13.36 -2.29
C SER A 122 13.13 12.61 -3.39
N PRO A 123 11.99 11.97 -3.07
CA PRO A 123 11.17 11.27 -4.05
C PRO A 123 10.68 12.19 -5.16
N VAL A 124 10.43 11.64 -6.35
CA VAL A 124 9.97 12.40 -7.51
C VAL A 124 8.45 12.40 -7.57
N GLN A 125 7.82 13.58 -7.46
CA GLN A 125 6.37 13.69 -7.62
C GLN A 125 5.98 13.45 -9.09
N LEU A 126 5.16 12.43 -9.34
CA LEU A 126 4.65 12.09 -10.67
C LEU A 126 3.28 12.70 -10.95
N PHE A 127 2.44 12.83 -9.92
CA PHE A 127 1.06 13.28 -10.05
C PHE A 127 0.62 13.98 -8.79
N LYS A 128 -0.28 14.94 -8.99
CA LYS A 128 -0.92 15.67 -7.92
C LYS A 128 -2.34 16.03 -8.35
N LEU A 129 -3.30 15.76 -7.49
CA LEU A 129 -4.67 16.22 -7.62
C LEU A 129 -5.14 16.72 -6.26
N GLN A 130 -5.61 17.96 -6.21
CA GLN A 130 -5.94 18.62 -4.95
C GLN A 130 -7.41 18.95 -4.87
N SER A 131 -7.84 19.27 -3.65
CA SER A 131 -9.15 19.85 -3.36
C SER A 131 -10.34 18.92 -3.66
N LEU A 132 -10.16 17.60 -3.48
CA LEU A 132 -11.26 16.66 -3.64
C LEU A 132 -12.23 16.79 -2.48
N THR A 133 -13.45 17.23 -2.78
CA THR A 133 -14.48 17.47 -1.74
C THR A 133 -14.96 16.15 -1.17
N LYS A 134 -14.78 15.95 0.15
CA LYS A 134 -15.00 14.64 0.79
C LYS A 134 -14.34 13.50 0.02
N GLY A 135 -13.12 13.76 -0.45
CA GLY A 135 -12.47 12.90 -1.41
C GLY A 135 -12.04 11.56 -0.83
N ASP A 136 -11.87 10.58 -1.72
CA ASP A 136 -11.20 9.32 -1.45
C ASP A 136 -10.28 8.98 -2.63
N ALA A 137 -9.22 8.20 -2.37
CA ALA A 137 -8.29 7.76 -3.39
C ALA A 137 -7.71 6.38 -3.06
N LYS A 138 -7.60 5.52 -4.07
CA LYS A 138 -7.01 4.18 -3.93
C LYS A 138 -6.30 3.73 -5.20
N ILE A 139 -5.41 2.76 -5.04
CA ILE A 139 -4.82 2.02 -6.16
C ILE A 139 -5.79 0.90 -6.56
N SER A 140 -6.15 0.84 -7.85
CA SER A 140 -6.98 -0.23 -8.39
C SER A 140 -6.20 -1.52 -8.57
N VAL A 141 -6.90 -2.63 -8.82
CA VAL A 141 -6.28 -3.90 -9.21
C VAL A 141 -5.50 -3.81 -10.53
N TYR A 142 -5.71 -2.79 -11.34
CA TYR A 142 -5.07 -2.60 -12.65
C TYR A 142 -3.92 -1.59 -12.63
N ASN A 143 -3.37 -1.27 -11.44
CA ASN A 143 -2.29 -0.30 -11.25
C ASN A 143 -2.63 1.11 -11.74
N THR A 144 -3.88 1.52 -11.53
CA THR A 144 -4.35 2.89 -11.76
C THR A 144 -4.69 3.54 -10.42
N VAL A 145 -4.74 4.87 -10.40
CA VAL A 145 -5.24 5.63 -9.25
C VAL A 145 -6.70 5.96 -9.50
N MET A 146 -7.58 5.47 -8.63
CA MET A 146 -8.99 5.82 -8.63
C MET A 146 -9.23 6.88 -7.58
N THR A 147 -9.97 7.92 -7.93
CA THR A 147 -10.41 8.96 -6.99
C THR A 147 -11.92 9.09 -7.00
N ALA A 148 -12.49 9.45 -5.86
CA ALA A 148 -13.89 9.78 -5.70
C ALA A 148 -13.99 11.14 -5.01
N GLU A 149 -14.98 11.94 -5.38
CA GLU A 149 -15.34 13.16 -4.65
C GLU A 149 -16.85 13.44 -4.76
N VAL A 150 -17.32 14.35 -3.92
CA VAL A 150 -18.65 14.94 -4.00
C VAL A 150 -18.65 16.04 -5.05
N ASP A 151 -19.56 15.96 -6.03
CA ASP A 151 -20.00 17.12 -6.80
C ASP A 151 -21.26 17.72 -6.15
N PRO A 152 -21.18 18.90 -5.50
CA PRO A 152 -22.32 19.51 -4.82
C PRO A 152 -23.48 19.89 -5.75
N ASN A 153 -23.22 20.01 -7.06
CA ASN A 153 -24.19 20.44 -8.05
C ASN A 153 -24.83 19.27 -8.81
N SER A 154 -24.41 18.05 -8.53
CA SER A 154 -24.96 16.86 -9.17
C SER A 154 -26.43 16.65 -8.85
N SER A 155 -27.11 15.84 -9.66
CA SER A 155 -28.51 15.48 -9.43
C SER A 155 -28.75 14.77 -8.10
N ILE A 156 -27.72 14.15 -7.52
CA ILE A 156 -27.82 13.39 -6.27
C ILE A 156 -27.58 14.30 -5.07
N ASN A 157 -26.61 15.23 -5.15
CA ASN A 157 -26.16 16.04 -4.01
C ASN A 157 -26.81 17.42 -3.94
N LYS A 158 -27.37 17.93 -5.04
CA LYS A 158 -27.95 19.28 -5.07
C LYS A 158 -29.03 19.46 -4.00
N GLY A 159 -28.85 20.49 -3.17
CA GLY A 159 -29.77 20.84 -2.10
C GLY A 159 -29.68 19.95 -0.85
N ARG A 160 -28.74 18.98 -0.80
CA ARG A 160 -28.50 18.19 0.39
C ARG A 160 -27.62 18.95 1.39
N PRO A 161 -27.84 18.78 2.70
CA PRO A 161 -26.87 19.19 3.71
C PRO A 161 -25.53 18.49 3.49
N ASP A 162 -24.42 19.16 3.82
CA ASP A 162 -23.06 18.65 3.66
C ASP A 162 -22.91 17.22 4.20
N ALA A 163 -23.35 16.95 5.43
CA ALA A 163 -23.27 15.64 6.08
C ALA A 163 -23.95 14.48 5.31
N ASN A 164 -24.87 14.79 4.39
CA ASN A 164 -25.67 13.83 3.62
C ASN A 164 -25.27 13.76 2.13
N MET A 165 -24.23 14.49 1.74
CA MET A 165 -23.66 14.39 0.40
C MET A 165 -22.89 13.08 0.25
N THR A 166 -22.94 12.51 -0.95
CA THR A 166 -22.30 11.24 -1.29
C THR A 166 -21.35 11.44 -2.46
N GLN A 167 -20.21 10.75 -2.43
CA GLN A 167 -19.28 10.76 -3.55
C GLN A 167 -19.95 10.22 -4.81
N ASP A 168 -19.83 10.97 -5.90
CA ASP A 168 -20.51 10.70 -7.16
C ASP A 168 -19.71 11.14 -8.39
N LEU A 169 -18.61 11.87 -8.19
CA LEU A 169 -17.65 12.18 -9.23
C LEU A 169 -16.43 11.27 -9.10
N PHE A 170 -16.34 10.28 -10.00
CA PHE A 170 -15.26 9.29 -10.02
C PHE A 170 -14.32 9.54 -11.20
N ARG A 171 -13.01 9.45 -10.94
CA ARG A 171 -11.97 9.54 -11.97
C ARG A 171 -10.95 8.43 -11.79
N GLU A 172 -10.35 7.99 -12.88
CA GLU A 172 -9.30 6.99 -12.89
C GLU A 172 -8.12 7.48 -13.73
N PHE A 173 -6.93 7.36 -13.17
CA PHE A 173 -5.69 7.84 -13.76
C PHE A 173 -4.73 6.68 -13.99
N LYS A 174 -4.26 6.55 -15.21
CA LYS A 174 -3.26 5.56 -15.62
C LYS A 174 -2.04 6.29 -16.18
N TRP A 175 -0.86 5.82 -15.80
CA TRP A 175 0.38 6.35 -16.37
C TRP A 175 0.59 5.81 -17.79
N SER A 176 0.93 6.72 -18.69
CA SER A 176 1.52 6.42 -19.99
C SER A 176 2.99 6.83 -19.99
N ASP A 177 3.77 6.20 -20.87
CA ASP A 177 5.15 6.62 -21.15
C ASP A 177 5.11 8.06 -21.70
N GLY A 178 5.46 9.04 -20.86
CA GLY A 178 5.45 10.47 -21.19
C GLY A 178 4.64 11.38 -20.26
N ALA A 179 3.85 10.84 -19.32
CA ALA A 179 2.99 11.63 -18.42
C ALA A 179 3.73 12.36 -17.26
N GLY A 180 5.04 12.57 -17.36
CA GLY A 180 5.91 12.99 -16.25
C GLY A 180 6.64 14.33 -16.44
N ILE A 181 6.08 15.26 -17.21
CA ILE A 181 6.66 16.61 -17.35
C ILE A 181 5.53 17.63 -17.48
N SER A 182 5.20 18.29 -16.36
CA SER A 182 4.54 19.60 -16.34
C SER A 182 5.00 20.36 -15.11
#